data_AF-A0A939EW04-F1
#
_entry.id   AF-A0A939EW04-F1
#
_cell.length_a   1.000
_cell.length_b   1.000
_cell.length_c   1.000
_cell.angle_alpha   90.00
_cell.angle_beta   90.00
_cell.angle_gamma   90.00
#
_symmetry.space_group_name_H-M   'P 1'
#
loop_
_entity.id
_entity.type
_entity.pdbx_description
1 polymer ?
#
loop_
_entity_poly.entity_id
_entity_poly.type
_entity_poly.pdbx_seq_one_letter_code
_entity_poly.pdbx_strand_id
1 'polypeptide(L)'
;MSKLLLLIGALLLAAGCSTEKKQVDPQPVANVGKSIISYQVNGQSRSHSATARYQPGSLVTNTFDVLSIEGRDTSSTSGREHVQIDFLKGPGRPDSEYRIISIRFTDSANNLTWGLSVQGTLGTRSGKWTGAFAGTATNQFGIPQAVITGEFSDVPN
;
A
#
# COMPACT_ATOMS: atom_id res chain seq x y z
N MET A 1 28.02 -63.11 -18.35
CA MET A 1 27.79 -63.26 -16.90
C MET A 1 28.66 -62.25 -16.17
N SER A 2 28.07 -61.53 -15.20
CA SER A 2 28.70 -60.82 -14.08
C SER A 2 29.70 -59.69 -14.39
N LYS A 3 29.37 -58.44 -14.04
CA LYS A 3 29.73 -57.75 -12.76
C LYS A 3 31.13 -57.11 -12.87
N LEU A 4 31.42 -55.88 -12.45
CA LEU A 4 30.77 -54.91 -11.57
C LEU A 4 31.82 -53.78 -11.35
N LEU A 5 31.40 -52.50 -11.43
CA LEU A 5 31.89 -51.30 -10.71
C LEU A 5 33.41 -50.95 -10.78
N LEU A 6 33.94 -49.74 -10.64
CA LEU A 6 33.63 -48.37 -10.21
C LEU A 6 34.91 -47.58 -10.66
N LEU A 7 35.08 -46.26 -10.75
CA LEU A 7 34.83 -45.20 -9.76
C LEU A 7 35.34 -43.88 -10.40
N ILE A 8 34.48 -42.86 -10.43
CA ILE A 8 34.72 -41.45 -10.03
C ILE A 8 35.80 -40.62 -10.74
N GLY A 9 35.36 -39.47 -11.29
CA GLY A 9 35.95 -38.19 -10.93
C GLY A 9 36.11 -37.20 -12.07
N ALA A 10 35.20 -36.22 -12.19
CA ALA A 10 35.56 -34.83 -12.51
C ALA A 10 34.33 -33.89 -12.40
N LEU A 11 34.36 -33.10 -11.33
CA LEU A 11 33.90 -31.71 -11.18
C LEU A 11 32.67 -31.24 -11.98
N LEU A 12 31.52 -31.22 -11.30
CA LEU A 12 30.49 -30.22 -11.58
C LEU A 12 30.89 -28.91 -10.87
N LEU A 13 31.44 -27.98 -11.64
CA LEU A 13 31.42 -26.55 -11.30
C LEU A 13 29.97 -26.09 -11.34
N ALA A 14 29.29 -26.17 -10.20
CA ALA A 14 28.05 -25.43 -9.98
C ALA A 14 28.41 -23.94 -9.96
N ALA A 15 28.34 -23.31 -11.13
CA ALA A 15 28.13 -21.87 -11.21
C ALA A 15 26.81 -21.58 -10.48
N GLY A 16 26.91 -21.22 -9.21
CA GLY A 16 25.83 -20.62 -8.46
C GLY A 16 25.51 -19.27 -9.08
N CYS A 17 24.70 -19.27 -10.15
CA CYS A 17 23.85 -18.14 -10.43
C CYS A 17 22.87 -18.05 -9.26
N SER A 18 23.27 -17.32 -8.23
CA SER A 18 22.38 -16.76 -7.25
C SER A 18 21.34 -15.95 -8.01
N THR A 19 20.21 -16.58 -8.30
CA THR A 19 18.97 -15.89 -8.60
C THR A 19 18.62 -15.13 -7.33
N GLU A 20 19.13 -13.90 -7.24
CA GLU A 20 18.54 -12.87 -6.40
C GLU A 20 17.05 -12.86 -6.77
N LYS A 21 16.23 -13.43 -5.89
CA LYS A 21 14.79 -13.21 -5.94
C LYS A 21 14.62 -11.71 -5.79
N LYS A 22 14.46 -10.99 -6.90
CA LYS A 22 13.85 -9.67 -6.89
C LYS A 22 12.55 -9.84 -6.12
N GLN A 23 12.51 -9.29 -4.91
CA GLN A 23 11.28 -9.07 -4.20
C GLN A 23 10.45 -8.17 -5.11
N VAL A 24 9.51 -8.77 -5.82
CA VAL A 24 8.54 -8.05 -6.62
C VAL A 24 7.63 -7.38 -5.60
N ASP A 25 7.65 -6.04 -5.58
CA ASP A 25 6.75 -5.27 -4.74
C ASP A 25 5.31 -5.77 -4.98
N PRO A 26 4.52 -6.04 -3.92
CA PRO A 26 3.19 -6.57 -4.10
C PRO A 26 2.35 -5.58 -4.92
N GLN A 27 1.88 -6.02 -6.08
CA GLN A 27 0.91 -5.27 -6.88
C GLN A 27 -0.51 -5.60 -6.38
N PRO A 28 -1.34 -4.61 -6.06
CA PRO A 28 -2.72 -4.84 -5.66
C PRO A 28 -3.60 -5.34 -6.81
N VAL A 29 -4.66 -6.09 -6.47
CA VAL A 29 -5.62 -6.73 -7.40
C VAL A 29 -7.01 -6.11 -7.21
N ALA A 30 -7.41 -5.21 -8.11
CA ALA A 30 -8.61 -4.37 -8.00
C ALA A 30 -9.90 -5.13 -7.65
N ASN A 31 -10.41 -4.94 -6.43
CA ASN A 31 -11.78 -5.27 -6.03
C ASN A 31 -12.75 -4.26 -6.68
N VAL A 32 -13.86 -4.75 -7.24
CA VAL A 32 -14.82 -3.94 -8.02
C VAL A 32 -16.16 -3.88 -7.28
N GLY A 33 -16.75 -2.69 -7.15
CA GLY A 33 -18.21 -2.54 -6.99
C GLY A 33 -18.74 -2.07 -5.63
N LYS A 34 -17.88 -1.80 -4.65
CA LYS A 34 -18.30 -1.27 -3.33
C LYS A 34 -17.26 -0.24 -2.90
N SER A 35 -17.71 0.86 -2.27
CA SER A 35 -16.84 1.90 -1.68
C SER A 35 -16.01 1.27 -0.55
N ILE A 36 -14.94 0.59 -0.92
CA ILE A 36 -14.14 -0.29 -0.08
C ILE A 36 -12.68 0.10 -0.24
N ILE A 37 -11.95 -0.09 0.84
CA ILE A 37 -10.50 -0.12 0.88
C ILE A 37 -10.06 -1.48 1.42
N SER A 38 -9.31 -2.20 0.59
CA SER A 38 -8.77 -3.52 0.89
C SER A 38 -7.26 -3.41 1.00
N TYR A 39 -6.67 -3.98 2.04
CA TYR A 39 -5.22 -3.95 2.22
C TYR A 39 -4.71 -5.14 3.02
N GLN A 40 -3.41 -5.35 2.96
CA GLN A 40 -2.71 -6.33 3.77
C GLN A 40 -1.73 -5.60 4.69
N VAL A 41 -1.66 -6.03 5.95
CA VAL A 41 -0.59 -5.66 6.89
C VAL A 41 0.15 -6.94 7.24
N ASN A 42 1.43 -7.04 6.90
CA ASN A 42 2.23 -8.24 7.14
C ASN A 42 1.57 -9.53 6.58
N GLY A 43 0.96 -9.43 5.40
CA GLY A 43 0.26 -10.55 4.74
C GLY A 43 -1.13 -10.87 5.29
N GLN A 44 -1.60 -10.17 6.34
CA GLN A 44 -2.96 -10.33 6.82
C GLN A 44 -3.92 -9.37 6.13
N SER A 45 -4.91 -9.92 5.42
CA SER A 45 -5.91 -9.12 4.71
C SER A 45 -6.89 -8.41 5.65
N ARG A 46 -7.28 -7.22 5.25
CA ARG A 46 -8.27 -6.33 5.85
C ARG A 46 -9.12 -5.71 4.75
N SER A 47 -10.36 -5.38 5.06
CA SER A 47 -11.29 -4.73 4.14
C SER A 47 -12.29 -3.91 4.92
N HIS A 48 -12.37 -2.61 4.61
CA HIS A 48 -13.27 -1.67 5.27
C HIS A 48 -14.07 -0.85 4.25
N SER A 49 -15.19 -0.28 4.68
CA SER A 49 -15.84 0.78 3.90
C SER A 49 -14.90 1.97 3.77
N ALA A 50 -14.75 2.48 2.55
CA ALA A 50 -13.93 3.63 2.24
C ALA A 50 -14.77 4.91 2.15
N THR A 51 -14.19 6.03 2.58
CA THR A 51 -14.74 7.37 2.42
C THR A 51 -13.67 8.32 1.88
N ALA A 52 -14.07 9.35 1.15
CA ALA A 52 -13.18 10.41 0.71
C ALA A 52 -13.47 11.70 1.50
N ARG A 53 -12.41 12.48 1.75
CA ARG A 53 -12.50 13.85 2.24
C ARG A 53 -11.64 14.74 1.35
N TYR A 54 -12.23 15.83 0.90
CA TYR A 54 -11.54 16.83 0.10
C TYR A 54 -11.41 18.13 0.89
N GLN A 55 -10.19 18.66 0.92
CA GLN A 55 -9.89 19.98 1.46
C GLN A 55 -9.22 20.81 0.36
N PRO A 56 -9.92 21.83 -0.19
CA PRO A 56 -9.31 22.69 -1.19
C PRO A 56 -8.17 23.50 -0.55
N GLY A 57 -7.09 23.62 -1.30
CA GLY A 57 -6.04 24.58 -1.08
C GLY A 57 -6.50 25.99 -1.40
N SER A 58 -5.83 26.96 -0.80
CA SER A 58 -5.92 28.37 -1.14
C SER A 58 -4.52 28.95 -1.07
N LEU A 59 -4.14 29.76 -2.04
CA LEU A 59 -2.83 30.43 -2.07
C LEU A 59 -2.55 31.30 -0.83
N VAL A 60 -3.58 31.59 -0.02
CA VAL A 60 -3.49 32.39 1.21
C VAL A 60 -3.23 31.56 2.46
N THR A 61 -3.75 30.33 2.55
CA THR A 61 -3.77 29.54 3.80
C THR A 61 -3.30 28.09 3.65
N ASN A 62 -3.46 27.49 2.48
CA ASN A 62 -3.12 26.09 2.20
C ASN A 62 -2.55 25.98 0.79
N THR A 63 -1.26 25.73 0.66
CA THR A 63 -0.59 25.70 -0.64
C THR A 63 -0.91 24.46 -1.49
N PHE A 64 -1.78 23.55 -1.02
CA PHE A 64 -2.13 22.31 -1.70
C PHE A 64 -3.60 21.96 -1.51
N ASP A 65 -4.18 21.36 -2.55
CA ASP A 65 -5.43 20.61 -2.44
C ASP A 65 -5.13 19.25 -1.81
N VAL A 66 -5.89 18.86 -0.80
CA VAL A 66 -5.75 17.59 -0.08
C VAL A 66 -6.94 16.69 -0.38
N LEU A 67 -6.66 15.47 -0.82
CA LEU A 67 -7.64 14.38 -0.88
C LEU A 67 -7.19 13.27 0.08
N SER A 68 -8.07 12.89 1.01
CA SER A 68 -7.85 11.79 1.92
C SER A 68 -8.84 10.66 1.64
N ILE A 69 -8.34 9.45 1.44
CA ILE A 69 -9.16 8.22 1.35
C ILE A 69 -8.98 7.45 2.67
N GLU A 70 -10.08 7.23 3.40
CA GLU A 70 -10.06 6.63 4.73
C GLU A 70 -10.86 5.33 4.77
N GLY A 71 -10.31 4.30 5.40
CA GLY A 71 -11.00 3.08 5.82
C GLY A 71 -10.93 2.92 7.33
N ARG A 72 -12.06 2.63 7.97
CA ARG A 72 -12.11 2.46 9.43
C ARG A 72 -12.95 1.25 9.81
N ASP A 73 -12.45 0.48 10.76
CA ASP A 73 -13.27 -0.50 11.45
C ASP A 73 -14.27 0.20 12.38
N THR A 74 -15.56 0.06 12.09
CA THR A 74 -16.65 0.63 12.90
C THR A 74 -17.21 -0.36 13.93
N SER A 75 -16.74 -1.61 13.95
CA SER A 75 -17.26 -2.68 14.80
C SER A 75 -16.51 -2.78 16.15
N SER A 76 -17.03 -2.05 17.14
CA SER A 76 -16.90 -2.23 18.61
C SER A 76 -15.54 -2.45 19.32
N THR A 77 -15.34 -1.67 20.40
CA THR A 77 -14.64 -1.95 21.69
C THR A 77 -13.21 -2.51 21.78
N SER A 78 -12.69 -3.24 20.80
CA SER A 78 -11.28 -3.66 20.76
C SER A 78 -10.60 -3.00 19.57
N GLY A 79 -10.07 -1.81 19.81
CA GLY A 79 -9.07 -1.19 18.95
C GLY A 79 -9.53 -0.78 17.56
N ARG A 80 -9.79 0.52 17.39
CA ARG A 80 -10.18 1.06 16.08
C ARG A 80 -9.00 0.96 15.11
N GLU A 81 -9.06 0.01 14.20
CA GLU A 81 -8.18 -0.05 13.05
C GLU A 81 -8.58 1.07 12.06
N HIS A 82 -7.61 1.84 11.61
CA HIS A 82 -7.83 2.96 10.69
C HIS A 82 -6.71 3.00 9.67
N VAL A 83 -7.05 3.01 8.39
CA VAL A 83 -6.13 3.32 7.29
C VAL A 83 -6.56 4.63 6.63
N GLN A 84 -5.59 5.49 6.31
CA GLN A 84 -5.81 6.74 5.60
C GLN A 84 -4.72 6.93 4.56
N ILE A 85 -5.09 7.35 3.36
CA ILE A 85 -4.16 7.65 2.27
C ILE A 85 -4.36 9.11 1.88
N ASP A 86 -3.29 9.89 1.96
CA ASP A 86 -3.32 11.31 1.63
C ASP A 86 -2.67 11.57 0.27
N PHE A 87 -3.38 12.32 -0.55
CA PHE A 87 -2.91 12.81 -1.84
C PHE A 87 -2.86 14.34 -1.84
N LEU A 88 -1.81 14.90 -2.45
CA LEU A 88 -1.69 16.33 -2.67
C LEU A 88 -1.58 16.67 -4.15
N LYS A 89 -2.15 17.81 -4.54
CA LYS A 89 -1.83 18.51 -5.79
C LYS A 89 -1.76 20.01 -5.54
N GLY A 90 -1.16 20.75 -6.48
CA GLY A 90 -1.21 22.20 -6.45
C GLY A 90 -2.65 22.72 -6.55
N PRO A 91 -2.98 23.89 -5.96
CA PRO A 91 -4.34 24.41 -5.96
C PRO A 91 -4.85 24.62 -7.38
N GLY A 92 -6.05 24.10 -7.68
CA GLY A 92 -6.69 24.25 -8.99
C GLY A 92 -6.06 23.44 -10.12
N ARG A 93 -5.05 22.59 -9.83
CA ARG A 93 -4.48 21.65 -10.79
C ARG A 93 -5.48 20.53 -11.12
N PRO A 94 -5.37 19.88 -12.30
CA PRO A 94 -6.24 18.75 -12.62
C PRO A 94 -6.00 17.57 -11.67
N ASP A 95 -7.02 16.72 -11.52
CA ASP A 95 -6.99 15.56 -10.61
C ASP A 95 -5.86 14.56 -10.94
N SER A 96 -5.42 14.49 -12.19
CA SER A 96 -4.28 13.67 -12.61
C SER A 96 -2.94 14.11 -11.99
N GLU A 97 -2.87 15.30 -11.40
CA GLU A 97 -1.69 15.80 -10.69
C GLU A 97 -1.62 15.39 -9.22
N TYR A 98 -2.66 14.76 -8.67
CA TYR A 98 -2.56 14.19 -7.31
C TYR A 98 -1.40 13.21 -7.19
N ARG A 99 -0.65 13.33 -6.10
CA ARG A 99 0.41 12.41 -5.72
C ARG A 99 0.19 11.96 -4.29
N ILE A 100 0.33 10.67 -4.05
CA ILE A 100 0.32 10.12 -2.70
C ILE A 100 1.49 10.71 -1.90
N ILE A 101 1.21 11.18 -0.69
CA ILE A 101 2.23 11.73 0.21
C ILE A 101 2.33 10.95 1.52
N SER A 102 1.28 10.22 1.87
CA SER A 102 1.18 9.55 3.15
C SER A 102 0.25 8.35 3.05
N ILE A 103 0.60 7.29 3.79
CA ILE A 103 -0.31 6.22 4.17
C ILE A 103 -0.20 6.15 5.68
N ARG A 104 -1.30 6.33 6.40
CA ARG A 104 -1.36 6.20 7.84
C ARG A 104 -2.19 4.97 8.18
N PHE A 105 -1.67 4.15 9.08
CA PHE A 105 -2.42 3.06 9.66
C PHE A 105 -2.25 3.09 11.17
N THR A 106 -3.37 3.01 11.87
CA THR A 106 -3.40 2.95 13.32
C THR A 106 -4.11 1.68 13.72
N ASP A 107 -3.42 0.80 14.44
CA ASP A 107 -4.04 -0.21 15.28
C ASP A 107 -3.89 0.21 16.75
N SER A 108 -4.76 -0.28 17.62
CA SER A 108 -4.76 0.08 19.04
C SER A 108 -3.58 -0.44 19.83
N ALA A 109 -2.81 -1.37 19.28
CA ALA A 109 -1.66 -1.95 19.94
C ALA A 109 -0.40 -1.09 19.73
N ASN A 110 -0.29 -0.40 18.59
CA ASN A 110 0.98 0.11 18.12
C ASN A 110 0.99 1.61 17.81
N ASN A 111 -0.17 2.31 17.82
CA ASN A 111 -0.24 3.78 17.66
C ASN A 111 0.65 4.30 16.50
N LEU A 112 0.72 3.55 15.41
CA LEU A 112 1.70 3.80 14.37
C LEU A 112 1.26 4.99 13.51
N THR A 113 2.23 5.83 13.13
CA THR A 113 2.08 6.91 12.15
C THR A 113 3.26 6.79 11.21
N TRP A 114 3.02 6.75 9.89
CA TRP A 114 4.04 6.36 8.92
C TRP A 114 4.38 7.47 7.93
N GLY A 115 5.64 7.45 7.51
CA GLY A 115 6.14 8.11 6.34
C GLY A 115 7.48 7.48 6.00
N LEU A 116 7.58 6.88 4.81
CA LEU A 116 8.74 6.80 3.92
C LEU A 116 8.53 5.64 2.93
N SER A 117 8.74 5.91 1.64
CA SER A 117 8.49 5.00 0.50
C SER A 117 7.01 4.65 0.25
N VAL A 118 6.18 5.68 0.08
CA VAL A 118 4.81 5.50 -0.41
C VAL A 118 4.79 5.47 -1.94
N GLN A 119 4.11 4.49 -2.49
CA GLN A 119 3.78 4.41 -3.91
C GLN A 119 2.27 4.28 -4.04
N GLY A 120 1.72 4.83 -5.11
CA GLY A 120 0.30 4.71 -5.33
C GLY A 120 -0.15 5.31 -6.63
N THR A 121 -1.34 4.91 -7.04
CA THR A 121 -2.05 5.45 -8.19
C THR A 121 -3.36 6.04 -7.71
N LEU A 122 -3.80 7.10 -8.40
CA LEU A 122 -5.13 7.66 -8.23
C LEU A 122 -5.73 7.83 -9.62
N GLY A 123 -6.98 7.43 -9.75
CA GLY A 123 -7.77 7.66 -10.95
C GLY A 123 -9.25 7.75 -10.61
N THR A 124 -10.04 7.97 -11.65
CA THR A 124 -11.50 8.03 -11.54
C THR A 124 -12.14 6.97 -12.43
N ARG A 125 -13.12 6.26 -11.91
CA ARG A 125 -13.98 5.34 -12.67
C ARG A 125 -15.43 5.74 -12.44
N SER A 126 -16.16 6.05 -13.51
CA SER A 126 -17.58 6.44 -13.44
C SER A 126 -17.85 7.58 -12.42
N GLY A 127 -16.94 8.56 -12.33
CA GLY A 127 -17.04 9.69 -11.40
C GLY A 127 -16.67 9.38 -9.95
N LYS A 128 -16.13 8.19 -9.65
CA LYS A 128 -15.69 7.78 -8.32
C LYS A 128 -14.17 7.59 -8.28
N TRP A 129 -13.55 7.85 -7.13
CA TRP A 129 -12.13 7.60 -6.90
C TRP A 129 -11.83 6.10 -6.85
N THR A 130 -10.72 5.74 -7.49
CA THR A 130 -10.12 4.40 -7.47
C THR A 130 -8.60 4.52 -7.45
N GLY A 131 -7.91 3.56 -6.86
CA GLY A 131 -6.47 3.61 -6.79
C GLY A 131 -5.85 2.43 -6.06
N ALA A 132 -4.53 2.36 -6.19
CA ALA A 132 -3.66 1.39 -5.54
C ALA A 132 -2.69 2.13 -4.62
N PHE A 133 -2.26 1.51 -3.54
CA PHE A 133 -1.24 2.05 -2.65
C PHE A 133 -0.36 0.96 -2.07
N ALA A 134 0.90 1.30 -1.83
CA ALA A 134 1.86 0.47 -1.15
C ALA A 134 2.81 1.35 -0.32
N GLY A 135 3.20 0.87 0.84
CA GLY A 135 4.12 1.58 1.73
C GLY A 135 4.76 0.65 2.75
N THR A 136 5.89 1.09 3.30
CA THR A 136 6.53 0.42 4.43
C THR A 136 6.31 1.24 5.70
N ALA A 137 5.71 0.60 6.70
CA ALA A 137 5.60 1.11 8.05
C ALA A 137 6.95 1.04 8.74
N THR A 138 7.39 2.15 9.33
CA THR A 138 8.58 2.21 10.17
C THR A 138 8.22 2.66 11.58
N ASN A 139 9.04 2.30 12.58
CA ASN A 139 8.93 2.89 13.91
C ASN A 139 9.55 4.31 13.94
N GLN A 140 9.51 4.98 15.09
CA GLN A 140 10.08 6.33 15.29
C GLN A 140 11.58 6.46 14.98
N PHE A 141 12.30 5.35 14.83
CA PHE A 141 13.72 5.30 14.47
C PHE A 141 13.95 4.96 12.99
N GLY A 142 12.89 4.90 12.17
CA GLY A 142 12.97 4.56 10.75
C GLY A 142 13.16 3.06 10.46
N ILE A 143 13.02 2.18 11.46
CA ILE A 143 13.18 0.74 11.28
C ILE A 143 11.88 0.16 10.71
N PRO A 144 11.91 -0.56 9.56
CA PRO A 144 10.73 -1.23 9.01
C PRO A 144 10.08 -2.20 10.00
N GLN A 145 8.76 -2.15 10.11
CA GLN A 145 7.93 -2.98 11.00
C GLN A 145 6.84 -3.74 10.23
N ALA A 146 6.31 -3.14 9.17
CA ALA A 146 5.29 -3.78 8.34
C ALA A 146 5.30 -3.26 6.91
N VAL A 147 4.82 -4.07 5.98
CA VAL A 147 4.46 -3.61 4.63
C VAL A 147 2.95 -3.52 4.56
N ILE A 148 2.45 -2.38 4.06
CA ILE A 148 1.07 -2.20 3.69
C ILE A 148 0.95 -2.16 2.18
N THR A 149 0.04 -2.95 1.63
CA THR A 149 -0.34 -2.88 0.22
C THR A 149 -1.83 -3.01 0.10
N GLY A 150 -2.45 -2.19 -0.73
CA GLY A 150 -3.88 -2.18 -0.87
C GLY A 150 -4.38 -1.36 -2.03
N GLU A 151 -5.68 -1.18 -2.03
CA GLU A 151 -6.44 -0.50 -3.06
C GLU A 151 -7.72 0.06 -2.48
N PHE A 152 -8.28 1.02 -3.19
CA PHE A 152 -9.61 1.53 -2.94
C PHE A 152 -10.36 1.63 -4.27
N SER A 153 -11.66 1.37 -4.23
CA SER A 153 -12.50 1.34 -5.42
C SER A 153 -13.83 2.01 -5.13
N ASP A 154 -14.38 2.69 -6.14
CA ASP A 154 -15.74 3.24 -6.11
C ASP A 154 -15.98 4.17 -4.90
N VAL A 155 -14.96 4.90 -4.45
CA VAL A 155 -15.08 5.88 -3.36
C VAL A 155 -15.72 7.15 -3.93
N PRO A 156 -16.78 7.70 -3.31
CA PRO A 156 -17.41 8.93 -3.80
C PRO A 156 -16.38 10.05 -4.00
N ASN A 157 -16.47 10.76 -5.14
CA ASN A 157 -15.72 11.98 -5.40
C ASN A 157 -16.45 13.19 -4.80
#